data_AF-A0A8U0I0G4-F1
#
_entry.id   AF-A0A8U0I0G4-F1
#
_cell.length_a   1.000
_cell.length_b   1.000
_cell.length_c   1.000
_cell.angle_alpha   90.00
_cell.angle_beta   90.00
_cell.angle_gamma   90.00
#
_symmetry.space_group_name_H-M   'P 1'
#
loop_
_entity.id
_entity.type
_entity.pdbx_description
1 polymer ?
#
loop_
_entity_poly.entity_id
_entity_poly.type
_entity_poly.pdbx_seq_one_letter_code
_entity_poly.pdbx_strand_id
1 'polypeptide(L)'
;MVPLTRRRLLHGAVGALVGLAGCSDSRDGTSTETASQSPSSDTGAVPDHYSLRRPDEKPAVRVSDERRRGTTASSSPTDGPPEDARQRGFVTSTEAARRMWFADTDGAAEARQFVADTDFDSETLYVEFYPVRECYSLELCSVTWSRTDIHTQYGSYLRSSDVSCEVEARDGVSWLIRIPEVLDPEAMTGGGSGWSSNGCGRRHRPPDQTTTDAPDFGPKPPTNGTETATEGDR
;
A
#
# COMPACT_ATOMS: atom_id res chain seq x y z
N MET A 1 -7.06 -50.45 -14.26
CA MET A 1 -7.39 -51.24 -13.05
C MET A 1 -6.11 -51.37 -12.26
N VAL A 2 -5.89 -50.90 -11.03
CA VAL A 2 -6.69 -50.34 -9.92
C VAL A 2 -5.70 -49.43 -9.15
N PRO A 3 -6.11 -48.29 -8.57
CA PRO A 3 -5.20 -47.33 -7.93
C PRO A 3 -4.66 -47.83 -6.59
N LEU A 4 -3.38 -47.57 -6.30
CA LEU A 4 -2.80 -47.84 -4.99
C LEU A 4 -3.05 -46.65 -4.05
N THR A 5 -4.21 -46.64 -3.42
CA THR A 5 -4.47 -45.85 -2.21
C THR A 5 -3.71 -46.45 -1.03
N ARG A 6 -2.81 -45.67 -0.40
CA ARG A 6 -2.26 -46.01 0.92
C ARG A 6 -2.48 -44.86 1.90
N ARG A 7 -3.71 -44.80 2.39
CA ARG A 7 -4.02 -44.32 3.76
C ARG A 7 -3.38 -45.29 4.74
N ARG A 8 -2.35 -44.87 5.48
CA ARG A 8 -1.93 -45.47 6.77
C ARG A 8 -1.24 -44.39 7.60
N LEU A 9 -1.93 -43.90 8.63
CA LEU A 9 -1.73 -44.25 10.05
C LEU A 9 -1.04 -43.09 10.78
N LEU A 10 -1.81 -42.04 11.13
CA LEU A 10 -1.43 -41.14 12.21
C LEU A 10 -1.98 -41.71 13.50
N HIS A 11 -1.11 -42.43 14.22
CA HIS A 11 -1.34 -42.87 15.58
C HIS A 11 -0.99 -41.74 16.55
N GLY A 12 -2.01 -41.28 17.28
CA GLY A 12 -2.04 -41.07 18.72
C GLY A 12 -0.99 -40.20 19.42
N ALA A 13 -1.46 -39.16 20.11
CA ALA A 13 -1.23 -38.98 21.54
C ALA A 13 -2.26 -37.99 22.11
N VAL A 14 -3.22 -38.48 22.90
CA VAL A 14 -4.11 -37.66 23.74
C VAL A 14 -3.44 -37.57 25.11
N GLY A 15 -2.97 -36.39 25.50
CA GLY A 15 -2.50 -36.10 26.85
C GLY A 15 -3.53 -35.26 27.58
N ALA A 16 -4.26 -35.88 28.51
CA ALA A 16 -5.12 -35.19 29.46
C ALA A 16 -4.27 -34.65 30.62
N LEU A 17 -4.35 -33.34 30.89
CA LEU A 17 -3.95 -32.78 32.18
C LEU A 17 -5.15 -32.09 32.81
N VAL A 18 -5.56 -32.65 33.95
CA VAL A 18 -6.59 -32.15 34.85
C VAL A 18 -5.96 -31.10 35.77
N GLY A 19 -6.54 -29.90 35.74
CA GLY A 19 -6.79 -28.96 36.85
C GLY A 19 -5.68 -28.58 37.84
N LEU A 20 -5.49 -27.28 38.04
CA LEU A 20 -5.40 -26.64 39.37
C LEU A 20 -5.75 -25.15 39.23
N ALA A 21 -6.83 -24.73 39.88
CA ALA A 21 -7.13 -23.32 40.14
C ALA A 21 -6.14 -22.79 41.19
N GLY A 22 -5.55 -21.63 40.94
CA GLY A 22 -4.62 -20.97 41.86
C GLY A 22 -4.42 -19.52 41.46
N CYS A 23 -5.26 -18.65 42.02
CA CYS A 23 -5.05 -17.20 42.04
C CYS A 23 -3.90 -16.84 43.00
N SER A 24 -3.28 -15.70 42.70
CA SER A 24 -2.25 -14.93 43.43
C SER A 24 -0.86 -15.54 43.53
N ASP A 25 0.09 -14.93 42.83
CA ASP A 25 1.28 -14.37 43.50
C ASP A 25 1.93 -13.30 42.61
N SER A 26 2.05 -12.08 43.13
CA SER A 26 2.76 -10.98 42.49
C SER A 26 4.26 -11.26 42.56
N ARG A 27 4.89 -11.49 41.40
CA ARG A 27 6.35 -11.55 41.31
C ARG A 27 6.88 -10.21 40.79
N ASP A 28 7.56 -9.50 41.68
CA ASP A 28 8.52 -8.46 41.35
C ASP A 28 9.59 -9.05 40.42
N GLY A 29 9.35 -8.90 39.11
CA GLY A 29 10.35 -9.11 38.10
C GLY A 29 11.05 -7.78 37.86
N THR A 30 12.26 -7.64 38.41
CA THR A 30 13.22 -6.61 38.00
C THR A 30 13.41 -6.73 36.48
N SER A 31 12.72 -5.86 35.74
CA SER A 31 12.93 -5.68 34.31
C SER A 31 14.38 -5.22 34.13
N THR A 32 15.23 -6.15 33.68
CA THR A 32 16.49 -5.75 33.07
C THR A 32 16.10 -5.15 31.72
N GLU A 33 15.94 -3.82 31.70
CA GLU A 33 15.81 -3.07 30.47
C GLU A 33 17.10 -3.25 29.67
N THR A 34 17.10 -4.26 28.80
CA THR A 34 17.93 -4.20 27.61
C THR A 34 17.28 -3.14 26.76
N ALA A 35 17.79 -1.91 26.86
CA ALA A 35 17.46 -0.84 25.94
C ALA A 35 17.95 -1.25 24.53
N SER A 36 17.17 -2.09 23.87
CA SER A 36 17.13 -2.11 22.42
C SER A 36 16.56 -0.76 22.03
N GLN A 37 17.44 0.20 21.80
CA GLN A 37 17.10 1.42 21.07
C GLN A 37 16.68 0.98 19.67
N SER A 38 15.40 0.62 19.52
CA SER A 38 14.73 0.69 18.24
C SER A 38 14.76 2.17 17.84
N PRO A 39 15.37 2.58 16.73
CA PRO A 39 15.06 3.89 16.18
C PRO A 39 13.59 3.83 15.74
N SER A 40 12.73 4.30 16.63
CA SER A 40 11.34 4.62 16.36
C SER A 40 11.29 5.90 15.54
N SER A 41 10.60 5.87 14.41
CA SER A 41 9.91 7.04 13.85
C SER A 41 8.75 6.58 12.97
N ASP A 42 7.81 5.81 13.54
CA ASP A 42 6.42 5.92 13.11
C ASP A 42 5.92 7.30 13.58
N THR A 43 6.23 8.35 12.82
CA THR A 43 5.78 9.69 13.15
C THR A 43 4.30 9.89 12.78
N GLY A 44 3.63 8.87 12.22
CA GLY A 44 2.26 8.96 11.66
C GLY A 44 2.11 9.98 10.52
N ALA A 45 3.17 10.68 10.13
CA ALA A 45 3.23 11.61 9.01
C ALA A 45 3.81 10.89 7.79
N VAL A 46 3.11 10.99 6.67
CA VAL A 46 3.60 10.48 5.38
C VAL A 46 4.80 11.34 4.98
N PRO A 47 5.98 10.74 4.70
CA PRO A 47 7.13 11.50 4.25
C PRO A 47 6.84 12.27 2.96
N ASP A 48 7.66 13.27 2.68
CA ASP A 48 7.61 14.00 1.41
C ASP A 48 7.68 13.03 0.23
N HIS A 49 6.76 13.18 -0.72
CA HIS A 49 6.67 12.29 -1.85
C HIS A 49 6.12 12.98 -3.09
N TYR A 50 6.43 12.40 -4.24
CA TYR A 50 5.92 12.81 -5.54
C TYR A 50 5.47 11.58 -6.33
N SER A 51 4.32 11.65 -7.00
CA SER A 51 3.86 10.58 -7.89
C SER A 51 3.81 11.05 -9.34
N LEU A 52 4.23 10.19 -10.25
CA LEU A 52 4.22 10.44 -11.68
C LEU A 52 3.40 9.35 -12.38
N ARG A 53 2.35 9.77 -13.08
CA ARG A 53 1.41 8.87 -13.76
C ARG A 53 1.58 8.97 -15.27
N ARG A 54 1.52 7.84 -15.96
CA ARG A 54 1.57 7.76 -17.42
C ARG A 54 0.47 6.84 -17.98
N PRO A 55 -0.07 7.13 -19.19
CA PRO A 55 -1.21 6.41 -19.77
C PRO A 55 -0.82 5.09 -20.45
N ASP A 56 0.01 4.30 -19.78
CA ASP A 56 0.28 2.89 -20.12
C ASP A 56 0.74 2.16 -18.85
N GLU A 57 0.65 0.83 -18.83
CA GLU A 57 1.00 0.01 -17.66
C GLU A 57 2.54 -0.14 -17.49
N LYS A 58 3.31 0.95 -17.64
CA LYS A 58 4.77 0.97 -17.49
C LYS A 58 5.21 1.97 -16.42
N PRO A 59 6.39 1.78 -15.79
CA PRO A 59 6.94 2.77 -14.88
C PRO A 59 7.16 4.13 -15.58
N ALA A 60 6.79 5.20 -14.89
CA ALA A 60 7.11 6.56 -15.28
C ALA A 60 8.51 6.97 -14.82
N VAL A 61 9.02 6.31 -13.77
CA VAL A 61 10.39 6.49 -13.25
C VAL A 61 11.09 5.13 -13.21
N ARG A 62 12.35 5.09 -13.63
CA ARG A 62 13.21 3.92 -13.50
C ARG A 62 14.53 4.30 -12.85
N VAL A 63 14.96 3.50 -11.89
CA VAL A 63 16.29 3.59 -11.28
C VAL A 63 17.27 2.76 -12.10
N SER A 64 18.50 3.27 -12.28
CA SER A 64 19.57 2.48 -12.88
C SER A 64 20.10 1.47 -11.85
N ASP A 65 20.05 0.20 -12.20
CA ASP A 65 20.36 -0.95 -11.33
C ASP A 65 21.80 -0.90 -10.80
N GLU A 66 22.01 -0.63 -9.51
CA GLU A 66 23.27 -0.98 -8.84
C GLU A 66 23.19 -2.26 -8.01
N ARG A 67 21.99 -2.71 -7.58
CA ARG A 67 21.87 -4.04 -6.96
C ARG A 67 20.44 -4.57 -6.86
N ARG A 68 20.10 -5.33 -7.89
CA ARG A 68 19.26 -6.55 -7.93
C ARG A 68 19.05 -7.23 -6.57
N ARG A 69 17.93 -6.96 -5.90
CA ARG A 69 17.32 -7.90 -4.95
C ARG A 69 15.99 -8.39 -5.52
N GLY A 70 15.95 -9.68 -5.84
CA GLY A 70 14.81 -10.32 -6.47
C GLY A 70 14.01 -11.13 -5.49
N THR A 71 12.78 -10.70 -5.27
CA THR A 71 11.71 -11.65 -4.97
C THR A 71 11.51 -12.48 -6.23
N THR A 72 11.63 -13.79 -6.09
CA THR A 72 11.57 -14.82 -7.13
C THR A 72 10.46 -14.60 -8.16
N ALA A 73 10.84 -14.31 -9.41
CA ALA A 73 10.00 -14.51 -10.57
C ALA A 73 10.62 -15.65 -11.39
N SER A 74 9.88 -16.77 -11.48
CA SER A 74 10.17 -17.83 -12.43
C SER A 74 9.61 -17.39 -13.78
N SER A 75 10.46 -17.10 -14.78
CA SER A 75 10.06 -16.97 -16.20
C SER A 75 11.29 -17.08 -17.12
N SER A 76 11.13 -17.82 -18.22
CA SER A 76 12.15 -18.16 -19.22
C SER A 76 12.46 -16.99 -20.17
N PRO A 77 13.61 -17.00 -20.89
CA PRO A 77 14.06 -15.84 -21.66
C PRO A 77 13.32 -15.77 -23.01
N THR A 78 12.51 -14.73 -23.19
CA THR A 78 11.98 -14.34 -24.51
C THR A 78 12.52 -12.96 -24.83
N ASP A 79 12.92 -12.77 -26.09
CA ASP A 79 13.66 -11.63 -26.64
C ASP A 79 12.82 -10.33 -26.59
N GLY A 80 12.87 -9.66 -25.43
CA GLY A 80 12.24 -8.38 -25.11
C GLY A 80 12.85 -7.79 -23.82
N PRO A 81 12.73 -6.47 -23.56
CA PRO A 81 13.26 -5.89 -22.32
C PRO A 81 12.67 -6.61 -21.10
N PRO A 82 13.45 -6.88 -20.03
CA PRO A 82 13.08 -7.83 -18.98
C PRO A 82 11.68 -7.55 -18.39
N GLU A 83 10.86 -8.59 -18.23
CA GLU A 83 9.52 -8.51 -17.61
C GLU A 83 9.55 -8.16 -16.10
N ASP A 84 10.75 -8.02 -15.54
CA ASP A 84 11.02 -7.77 -14.14
C ASP A 84 11.94 -6.56 -13.94
N ALA A 85 11.64 -5.44 -14.63
CA ALA A 85 11.94 -4.11 -14.10
C ALA A 85 11.18 -3.94 -12.77
N ARG A 86 11.74 -4.52 -11.70
CA ARG A 86 11.11 -4.68 -10.39
C ARG A 86 10.62 -3.33 -9.90
N GLN A 87 9.40 -3.36 -9.41
CA GLN A 87 8.54 -2.22 -9.11
C GLN A 87 9.11 -1.24 -8.07
N ARG A 88 10.34 -1.42 -7.54
CA ARG A 88 10.83 -0.70 -6.37
C ARG A 88 12.36 -0.57 -6.37
N GLY A 89 12.91 0.48 -5.76
CA GLY A 89 14.35 0.67 -5.60
C GLY A 89 14.73 1.81 -4.66
N PHE A 90 16.00 1.84 -4.25
CA PHE A 90 16.57 2.92 -3.43
C PHE A 90 17.56 3.73 -4.23
N VAL A 91 17.59 5.04 -3.99
CA VAL A 91 18.55 5.99 -4.55
C VAL A 91 19.15 6.72 -3.36
N THR A 92 20.45 6.50 -3.16
CA THR A 92 21.19 6.94 -1.96
C THR A 92 22.30 7.93 -2.29
N SER A 93 22.38 8.41 -3.53
CA SER A 93 23.38 9.37 -3.95
C SER A 93 22.92 10.22 -5.14
N THR A 94 23.55 11.38 -5.29
CA THR A 94 23.33 12.27 -6.43
C THR A 94 23.72 11.60 -7.75
N GLU A 95 24.75 10.75 -7.75
CA GLU A 95 25.21 10.00 -8.92
C GLU A 95 24.20 8.93 -9.35
N ALA A 96 23.57 8.25 -8.39
CA ALA A 96 22.47 7.33 -8.67
C ALA A 96 21.24 8.09 -9.20
N ALA A 97 20.91 9.23 -8.59
CA ALA A 97 19.80 10.09 -9.00
C ALA A 97 19.94 10.60 -10.45
N ARG A 98 21.15 11.03 -10.85
CA ARG A 98 21.43 11.49 -12.24
C ARG A 98 21.24 10.40 -13.30
N ARG A 99 21.30 9.13 -12.90
CA ARG A 99 21.10 7.97 -13.81
C ARG A 99 19.64 7.51 -13.84
N MET A 100 18.74 8.16 -13.11
CA MET A 100 17.33 7.86 -13.18
C MET A 100 16.77 8.27 -14.54
N TRP A 101 15.88 7.43 -15.06
CA TRP A 101 15.12 7.72 -16.26
C TRP A 101 13.70 8.13 -15.88
N PHE A 102 13.19 9.16 -16.56
CA PHE A 102 11.83 9.68 -16.40
C PHE A 102 11.13 9.64 -17.75
N ALA A 103 9.89 9.16 -17.77
CA ALA A 103 9.01 9.25 -18.92
C ALA A 103 8.75 10.71 -19.30
N ASP A 104 8.54 10.94 -20.58
CA ASP A 104 8.09 12.24 -21.08
C ASP A 104 6.56 12.34 -20.93
N THR A 105 6.14 12.83 -19.77
CA THR A 105 4.73 12.97 -19.38
C THR A 105 4.59 14.20 -18.48
N ASP A 106 3.36 14.70 -18.34
CA ASP A 106 3.07 15.82 -17.44
C ASP A 106 3.56 15.51 -16.01
N GLY A 107 4.22 16.49 -15.37
CA GLY A 107 4.82 16.32 -14.05
C GLY A 107 6.27 15.81 -14.07
N ALA A 108 6.83 15.44 -15.23
CA ALA A 108 8.18 14.87 -15.27
C ALA A 108 9.27 15.89 -14.92
N ALA A 109 9.06 17.19 -15.15
CA ALA A 109 10.03 18.23 -14.76
C ALA A 109 10.05 18.40 -13.23
N GLU A 110 8.87 18.43 -12.62
CA GLU A 110 8.65 18.52 -11.18
C GLU A 110 9.16 17.27 -10.46
N ALA A 111 8.97 16.08 -11.03
CA ALA A 111 9.55 14.85 -10.52
C ALA A 111 11.09 14.91 -10.51
N ARG A 112 11.70 15.43 -11.58
CA ARG A 112 13.17 15.63 -11.63
C ARG A 112 13.63 16.65 -10.60
N GLN A 113 12.88 17.73 -10.41
CA GLN A 113 13.18 18.74 -9.39
C GLN A 113 13.09 18.14 -7.98
N PHE A 114 12.04 17.36 -7.69
CA PHE A 114 11.88 16.67 -6.40
C PHE A 114 13.09 15.79 -6.06
N VAL A 115 13.60 15.04 -7.05
CA VAL A 115 14.83 14.25 -6.91
C VAL A 115 16.06 15.14 -6.73
N ALA A 116 16.18 16.24 -7.46
CA ALA A 116 17.30 17.17 -7.35
C ALA A 116 17.36 17.90 -6.00
N ASP A 117 16.20 18.12 -5.37
CA ASP A 117 16.06 18.77 -4.07
C ASP A 117 16.27 17.79 -2.89
N THR A 118 16.53 16.51 -3.15
CA THR A 118 16.77 15.50 -2.09
C THR A 118 18.18 15.64 -1.55
N ASP A 119 18.33 15.71 -0.22
CA ASP A 119 19.63 15.75 0.45
C ASP A 119 20.10 14.33 0.78
N PHE A 120 20.88 13.72 -0.12
CA PHE A 120 21.34 12.33 0.04
C PHE A 120 22.32 12.10 1.21
N ASP A 121 22.83 13.16 1.85
CA ASP A 121 23.65 13.02 3.06
C ASP A 121 22.81 12.75 4.31
N SER A 122 21.50 13.03 4.27
CA SER A 122 20.56 12.84 5.38
C SER A 122 19.30 12.05 5.01
N GLU A 123 19.01 11.90 3.72
CA GLU A 123 17.79 11.29 3.21
C GLU A 123 18.10 10.14 2.23
N THR A 124 17.14 9.23 2.07
CA THR A 124 17.15 8.21 1.02
C THR A 124 15.90 8.34 0.17
N LEU A 125 16.06 8.35 -1.15
CA LEU A 125 14.91 8.34 -2.05
C LEU A 125 14.51 6.90 -2.35
N TYR A 126 13.32 6.52 -1.90
CA TYR A 126 12.70 5.24 -2.22
C TYR A 126 11.74 5.41 -3.40
N VAL A 127 11.88 4.56 -4.40
CA VAL A 127 11.10 4.59 -5.64
C VAL A 127 10.23 3.37 -5.70
N GLU A 128 8.94 3.52 -6.01
CA GLU A 128 8.02 2.40 -6.28
C GLU A 128 7.22 2.61 -7.56
N PHE A 129 6.57 1.55 -8.04
CA PHE A 129 5.74 1.54 -9.23
C PHE A 129 4.53 0.63 -9.02
N TYR A 130 3.35 1.11 -9.42
CA TYR A 130 2.12 0.35 -9.42
C TYR A 130 1.35 0.52 -10.73
N PRO A 131 0.81 -0.57 -11.29
CA PRO A 131 -0.28 -0.48 -12.25
C PRO A 131 -1.57 -0.10 -11.52
N VAL A 132 -2.29 0.89 -12.03
CA VAL A 132 -3.52 1.42 -11.44
C VAL A 132 -4.58 1.48 -12.53
N ARG A 133 -5.81 1.06 -12.22
CA ARG A 133 -6.94 1.24 -13.14
C ARG A 133 -7.10 2.71 -13.49
N GLU A 134 -7.38 3.01 -14.76
CA GLU A 134 -7.37 4.39 -15.25
C GLU A 134 -8.33 5.30 -14.47
N CYS A 135 -9.49 4.75 -14.07
CA CYS A 135 -10.53 5.44 -13.29
C CYS A 135 -10.22 5.62 -11.80
N TYR A 136 -9.07 5.15 -11.32
CA TYR A 136 -8.69 5.23 -9.92
C TYR A 136 -7.43 6.09 -9.72
N SER A 137 -7.46 6.87 -8.65
CA SER A 137 -6.28 7.52 -8.08
C SER A 137 -5.73 6.67 -6.94
N LEU A 138 -4.43 6.77 -6.73
CA LEU A 138 -3.74 6.23 -5.56
C LEU A 138 -3.28 7.36 -4.63
N GLU A 139 -3.36 7.10 -3.34
CA GLU A 139 -2.84 7.96 -2.27
C GLU A 139 -1.91 7.14 -1.38
N LEU A 140 -0.76 7.70 -1.02
CA LEU A 140 0.17 7.09 -0.06
C LEU A 140 -0.30 7.41 1.37
N CYS A 141 -0.75 6.38 2.08
CA CYS A 141 -1.37 6.53 3.40
C CYS A 141 -0.37 6.51 4.55
N SER A 142 0.65 5.67 4.45
CA SER A 142 1.71 5.57 5.44
C SER A 142 2.96 4.93 4.84
N VAL A 143 4.10 5.27 5.44
CA VAL A 143 5.39 4.63 5.18
C VAL A 143 5.98 4.31 6.53
N THR A 144 6.40 3.08 6.73
CA THR A 144 7.17 2.65 7.90
C THR A 144 8.47 2.04 7.43
N TRP A 145 9.57 2.36 8.09
CA TRP A 145 10.86 1.80 7.75
C TRP A 145 11.66 1.48 9.00
N SER A 146 12.63 0.62 8.82
CA SER A 146 13.67 0.28 9.78
C SER A 146 14.99 0.18 9.02
N ARG A 147 16.05 -0.25 9.72
CA ARG A 147 17.35 -0.52 9.08
C ARG A 147 17.32 -1.68 8.09
N THR A 148 16.29 -2.53 8.12
CA THR A 148 16.23 -3.78 7.34
C THR A 148 14.95 -3.94 6.53
N ASP A 149 13.94 -3.12 6.77
CA ASP A 149 12.61 -3.28 6.20
C ASP A 149 11.98 -1.93 5.85
N ILE A 150 11.18 -1.92 4.77
CA ILE A 150 10.35 -0.76 4.40
C ILE A 150 8.96 -1.22 3.96
N HIS A 151 7.93 -0.57 4.49
CA HIS A 151 6.54 -0.84 4.17
C HIS A 151 5.78 0.42 3.80
N THR A 152 5.01 0.34 2.73
CA THR A 152 4.14 1.44 2.28
C THR A 152 2.69 0.98 2.24
N GLN A 153 1.76 1.80 2.70
CA GLN A 153 0.33 1.54 2.58
C GLN A 153 -0.28 2.53 1.60
N TYR A 154 -1.03 2.01 0.62
CA TYR A 154 -1.76 2.84 -0.34
C TYR A 154 -3.27 2.68 -0.19
N GLY A 155 -3.98 3.76 -0.51
CA GLY A 155 -5.42 3.82 -0.63
C GLY A 155 -5.82 4.18 -2.05
N SER A 156 -6.81 3.51 -2.62
CA SER A 156 -7.34 3.86 -3.94
C SER A 156 -8.70 4.53 -3.85
N TYR A 157 -8.94 5.53 -4.69
CA TYR A 157 -10.21 6.25 -4.81
C TYR A 157 -10.62 6.36 -6.28
N LEU A 158 -11.93 6.49 -6.54
CA LEU A 158 -12.39 6.88 -7.87
C LEU A 158 -11.92 8.31 -8.18
N ARG A 159 -11.48 8.52 -9.42
CA ARG A 159 -11.15 9.86 -9.93
C ARG A 159 -12.42 10.71 -10.03
N SER A 160 -12.24 12.03 -10.13
CA SER A 160 -13.37 12.94 -10.41
C SER A 160 -14.10 12.50 -11.68
N SER A 161 -15.42 12.68 -11.71
CA SER A 161 -16.25 12.39 -12.88
C SER A 161 -15.88 13.21 -14.12
N ASP A 162 -15.17 14.34 -13.94
CA ASP A 162 -14.71 15.19 -15.04
C ASP A 162 -13.47 14.64 -15.75
N VAL A 163 -12.84 13.61 -15.19
CA VAL A 163 -11.68 12.96 -15.78
C VAL A 163 -12.13 11.74 -16.56
N SER A 164 -11.93 11.77 -17.88
CA SER A 164 -12.16 10.62 -18.75
C SER A 164 -11.27 9.45 -18.35
N CYS A 165 -11.82 8.24 -18.34
CA CYS A 165 -11.10 7.01 -18.07
C CYS A 165 -11.82 5.81 -18.67
N GLU A 166 -11.06 4.78 -19.02
CA GLU A 166 -11.56 3.49 -19.49
C GLU A 166 -11.52 2.45 -18.36
N VAL A 167 -12.62 1.72 -18.17
CA VAL A 167 -12.84 0.85 -17.00
C VAL A 167 -11.81 -0.29 -16.89
N GLU A 168 -11.37 -0.80 -18.04
CA GLU A 168 -10.44 -1.91 -18.20
C GLU A 168 -9.00 -1.45 -18.47
N ALA A 169 -8.78 -0.16 -18.75
CA ALA A 169 -7.44 0.36 -18.97
C ALA A 169 -6.68 0.52 -17.66
N ARG A 170 -5.35 0.42 -17.76
CA ARG A 170 -4.43 0.64 -16.65
C ARG A 170 -3.34 1.61 -17.04
N ASP A 171 -3.04 2.45 -16.07
CA ASP A 171 -1.96 3.41 -16.11
C ASP A 171 -0.86 2.98 -15.15
N GLY A 172 0.33 3.46 -15.42
CA GLY A 172 1.50 3.25 -14.59
C GLY A 172 1.72 4.44 -13.68
N VAL A 173 1.84 4.19 -12.37
CA VAL A 173 2.14 5.24 -11.39
C VAL A 173 3.46 4.90 -10.72
N SER A 174 4.45 5.78 -10.85
CA SER A 174 5.69 5.72 -10.10
C SER A 174 5.63 6.67 -8.91
N TRP A 175 6.10 6.22 -7.75
CA TRP A 175 6.20 6.99 -6.52
C TRP A 175 7.66 7.25 -6.20
N LEU A 176 7.95 8.47 -5.78
CA LEU A 176 9.23 8.96 -5.28
C LEU A 176 8.98 9.38 -3.84
N ILE A 177 9.60 8.72 -2.86
CA ILE A 177 9.34 8.92 -1.43
C ILE A 177 10.67 9.25 -0.75
N ARG A 178 10.79 10.44 -0.14
CA ARG A 178 11.97 10.82 0.63
C ARG A 178 11.87 10.25 2.03
N ILE A 179 12.69 9.25 2.32
CA ILE A 179 12.86 8.75 3.67
C ILE A 179 13.83 9.69 4.39
N PRO A 180 13.44 10.29 5.54
CA PRO A 180 14.27 11.24 6.27
C PRO A 180 15.36 10.54 7.10
N GLU A 181 16.02 9.56 6.49
CA GLU A 181 17.12 8.78 7.05
C GLU A 181 17.97 8.21 5.92
N VAL A 182 19.28 8.12 6.14
CA VAL A 182 20.20 7.40 5.25
C VAL A 182 20.05 5.91 5.49
N LEU A 183 19.37 5.23 4.58
CA LEU A 183 19.18 3.80 4.60
C LEU A 183 20.32 3.12 3.85
N ASP A 184 20.78 1.99 4.38
CA ASP A 184 21.71 1.11 3.68
C ASP A 184 20.90 0.09 2.86
N PRO A 185 20.88 0.19 1.51
CA PRO A 185 20.17 -0.78 0.70
C PRO A 185 20.72 -2.20 0.91
N GLU A 186 22.01 -2.35 1.26
CA GLU A 186 22.65 -3.66 1.50
C GLU A 186 22.04 -4.41 2.68
N ALA A 187 21.70 -3.67 3.73
CA ALA A 187 21.05 -4.19 4.93
C ALA A 187 19.55 -4.48 4.74
N MET A 188 18.92 -3.95 3.68
CA MET A 188 17.49 -4.16 3.43
C MET A 188 17.20 -5.62 3.06
N THR A 189 16.53 -6.32 3.98
CA THR A 189 16.18 -7.72 3.83
C THR A 189 14.73 -7.96 3.48
N GLY A 190 13.84 -7.04 3.86
CA GLY A 190 12.42 -7.15 3.63
C GLY A 190 11.82 -5.84 3.13
N GLY A 191 10.59 -5.96 2.64
CA GLY A 191 9.80 -4.83 2.24
C GLY A 191 8.49 -5.29 1.61
N GLY A 192 7.47 -4.46 1.71
CA GLY A 192 6.16 -4.82 1.21
C GLY A 192 5.25 -3.62 1.08
N SER A 193 4.13 -3.80 0.39
CA SER A 193 3.12 -2.75 0.36
C SER A 193 1.74 -3.34 0.44
N GLY A 194 0.88 -2.65 1.18
CA GLY A 194 -0.54 -2.94 1.24
C GLY A 194 -1.35 -1.97 0.41
N TRP A 195 -2.55 -2.43 0.07
CA TRP A 195 -3.49 -1.70 -0.75
C TRP A 195 -4.89 -1.79 -0.14
N SER A 196 -5.52 -0.63 0.05
CA SER A 196 -6.91 -0.50 0.51
C SER A 196 -7.79 0.08 -0.58
N SER A 197 -8.89 -0.60 -0.92
CA SER A 197 -9.91 -0.07 -1.84
C SER A 197 -10.79 1.03 -1.21
N ASN A 198 -10.72 1.19 0.11
CA ASN A 198 -11.53 2.16 0.87
C ASN A 198 -10.75 3.45 1.14
N GLY A 199 -9.66 3.68 0.39
CA GLY A 199 -8.76 4.78 0.62
C GLY A 199 -7.85 4.60 1.84
N CYS A 200 -7.12 5.67 2.16
CA CYS A 200 -6.48 5.88 3.44
C CYS A 200 -7.60 6.07 4.46
N GLY A 201 -7.89 5.01 5.24
CA GLY A 201 -9.00 5.01 6.19
C GLY A 201 -9.03 6.31 6.97
N ARG A 202 -10.23 6.89 7.15
CA ARG A 202 -10.37 8.11 7.97
C ARG A 202 -9.66 7.85 9.28
N ARG A 203 -8.55 8.55 9.55
CA ARG A 203 -7.95 8.63 10.89
C ARG A 203 -9.13 8.82 11.84
N HIS A 204 -9.19 8.00 12.89
CA HIS A 204 -10.26 7.99 13.89
C HIS A 204 -11.03 9.30 13.89
N ARG A 205 -12.30 9.27 13.40
CA ARG A 205 -13.25 10.29 13.82
C ARG A 205 -13.15 10.28 15.35
N PRO A 206 -12.74 11.39 16.02
CA PRO A 206 -12.95 11.49 17.46
C PRO A 206 -14.41 11.10 17.70
N PRO A 207 -14.77 10.35 18.75
CA PRO A 207 -16.15 9.91 18.96
C PRO A 207 -17.04 11.13 19.16
N ASP A 208 -17.43 11.75 18.05
CA ASP A 208 -18.33 12.86 18.01
C ASP A 208 -19.70 12.23 17.92
N GLN A 209 -20.23 12.04 19.12
CA GLN A 209 -21.63 11.97 19.47
C GLN A 209 -22.48 11.18 18.48
N THR A 210 -22.81 9.96 18.87
CA THR A 210 -23.97 9.24 18.37
C THR A 210 -25.19 10.14 18.48
N THR A 211 -25.50 10.91 17.43
CA THR A 211 -26.82 11.45 17.24
C THR A 211 -27.68 10.30 16.73
N THR A 212 -28.75 10.03 17.47
CA THR A 212 -29.78 9.05 17.13
C THR A 212 -30.79 9.65 16.15
N ASP A 213 -30.57 10.88 15.66
CA ASP A 213 -31.49 11.51 14.73
C ASP A 213 -31.33 10.92 13.33
N ALA A 214 -32.45 10.50 12.76
CA ALA A 214 -32.50 10.05 11.38
C ALA A 214 -32.07 11.21 10.46
N PRO A 215 -31.22 10.95 9.46
CA PRO A 215 -30.85 11.98 8.49
C PRO A 215 -32.09 12.55 7.81
N ASP A 216 -32.24 13.87 7.84
CA ASP A 216 -33.30 14.60 7.14
C ASP A 216 -32.98 14.61 5.64
N PHE A 217 -33.70 13.77 4.89
CA PHE A 217 -33.57 13.68 3.43
C PHE A 217 -34.44 14.71 2.68
N GLY A 218 -35.02 15.68 3.39
CA GLY A 218 -35.92 16.66 2.82
C GLY A 218 -37.29 16.07 2.44
N PRO A 219 -38.25 16.93 2.05
CA PRO A 219 -39.61 16.51 1.76
C PRO A 219 -39.65 15.59 0.53
N LYS A 220 -40.19 14.38 0.74
CA LYS A 220 -40.42 13.40 -0.32
C LYS A 220 -41.39 13.99 -1.36
N PRO A 221 -41.06 13.99 -2.67
CA PRO A 221 -41.98 14.48 -3.69
C PRO A 221 -43.28 13.65 -3.68
N PRO A 222 -44.44 14.27 -3.95
CA PRO A 222 -45.73 13.59 -3.86
C PRO A 222 -45.79 12.45 -4.88
N THR A 223 -46.05 11.25 -4.37
CA THR A 223 -46.38 10.09 -5.18
C THR A 223 -47.76 10.34 -5.80
N ASN A 224 -47.81 10.61 -7.11
CA ASN A 224 -49.09 10.62 -7.83
C ASN A 224 -49.64 9.19 -7.84
N GLY A 225 -50.55 8.92 -6.90
CA GLY A 225 -51.38 7.72 -6.91
C GLY A 225 -52.39 7.84 -8.05
N THR A 226 -52.33 6.90 -8.98
CA THR A 226 -53.35 6.67 -9.99
C THR A 226 -54.69 6.36 -9.31
N GLU A 227 -55.64 7.31 -9.35
CA GLU A 227 -57.05 7.04 -9.08
C GLU A 227 -57.61 6.21 -10.23
N THR A 228 -57.88 4.93 -9.97
CA THR A 228 -58.78 4.14 -10.81
C THR A 228 -60.20 4.48 -10.40
N ALA A 229 -60.86 5.30 -11.21
CA ALA A 229 -62.30 5.50 -11.14
C ALA A 229 -63.02 4.17 -11.46
N THR A 230 -63.91 3.73 -10.58
CA THR A 230 -65.02 2.86 -10.96
C THR A 230 -66.30 3.49 -10.44
N GLU A 231 -66.98 4.14 -11.38
CA GLU A 231 -68.35 4.63 -11.34
C GLU A 231 -69.32 3.46 -11.10
N GLY A 232 -70.34 3.67 -10.26
CA GLY A 232 -71.34 2.65 -9.91
C GLY A 232 -72.47 2.53 -10.93
N ASP A 233 -73.26 1.44 -10.85
CA ASP A 233 -74.65 1.44 -11.31
C ASP A 233 -75.49 0.37 -10.57
N ARG A 234 -76.69 0.81 -10.16
CA ARG A 234 -77.92 0.14 -9.66
C ARG A 234 -77.94 -0.65 -8.36
#